data_AF-A0A2V8K7L4-F1
#
_entry.id   AF-A0A2V8K7L4-F1
#
_cell.length_a   1.000
_cell.length_b   1.000
_cell.length_c   1.000
_cell.angle_alpha   90.00
_cell.angle_beta   90.00
_cell.angle_gamma   90.00
#
_symmetry.space_group_name_H-M   'P 1'
#
loop_
_entity.id
_entity.type
_entity.pdbx_description
1 polymer ?
#
loop_
_entity_poly.entity_id
_entity_poly.type
_entity_poly.pdbx_seq_one_letter_code
_entity_poly.pdbx_strand_id
1 'polypeptide(L)'
;MAKDANVRLSTGWFSDRSACYLACGRPVITQDTGFSTVLPTGEGLFAFRTMDDIVNAIDAINLDYEKHSRAARAIGEEYFKAETVLAQLLKDLGF
;
A
#
# COMPACT_ATOMS: atom_id res chain seq x y z
N MET A 1 -8.86 -6.39 8.01
CA MET A 1 -8.04 -7.61 7.86
C MET A 1 -8.44 -8.30 6.57
N ALA A 2 -7.46 -8.82 5.83
CA ALA A 2 -7.71 -9.62 4.64
C ALA A 2 -8.31 -10.98 5.01
N LYS A 3 -9.01 -11.64 4.08
CA LYS A 3 -9.46 -13.02 4.25
C LYS A 3 -8.24 -13.96 4.26
N ASP A 4 -8.30 -15.04 5.04
CA ASP A 4 -7.21 -16.02 5.18
C ASP A 4 -6.68 -16.54 3.84
N ALA A 5 -7.59 -16.82 2.90
CA ALA A 5 -7.23 -17.24 1.54
C ALA A 5 -6.29 -16.25 0.83
N ASN A 6 -6.48 -14.93 1.00
CA ASN A 6 -5.63 -13.92 0.35
C ASN A 6 -4.22 -13.90 0.94
N VAL A 7 -4.10 -14.18 2.25
CA VAL A 7 -2.82 -14.22 2.96
C VAL A 7 -2.07 -15.49 2.57
N ARG A 8 -2.71 -16.66 2.70
CA ARG A 8 -2.08 -17.95 2.44
C ARG A 8 -1.71 -18.16 0.99
N LEU A 9 -2.53 -17.66 0.05
CA LEU A 9 -2.28 -17.80 -1.38
C LEU A 9 -1.49 -16.63 -1.96
N SER A 10 -1.16 -15.61 -1.15
CA SER A 10 -0.44 -14.41 -1.59
C SER A 10 -1.03 -13.78 -2.85
N THR A 11 -2.35 -13.56 -2.86
CA THR A 11 -3.09 -13.11 -4.05
C THR A 11 -2.81 -11.67 -4.49
N GLY A 12 -2.03 -10.92 -3.70
CA GLY A 12 -1.82 -9.50 -3.89
C GLY A 12 -3.04 -8.65 -3.55
N TRP A 13 -4.09 -9.24 -2.95
CA TRP A 13 -5.32 -8.51 -2.66
C TRP A 13 -5.05 -7.27 -1.80
N PHE A 14 -5.54 -6.12 -2.27
CA PHE A 14 -5.42 -4.84 -1.60
C PHE A 14 -6.80 -4.19 -1.48
N SER A 15 -7.06 -3.50 -0.37
CA SER A 15 -8.39 -2.95 -0.11
C SER A 15 -8.54 -1.54 -0.65
N ASP A 16 -9.71 -1.22 -1.22
CA ASP A 16 -10.03 0.16 -1.67
C ASP A 16 -9.88 1.18 -0.54
N ARG A 17 -10.25 0.81 0.69
CA ARG A 17 -10.08 1.68 1.86
C ARG A 17 -8.62 2.05 2.10
N SER A 18 -7.71 1.09 1.96
CA SER A 18 -6.27 1.32 2.07
C SER A 18 -5.81 2.28 0.97
N ALA A 19 -6.25 2.08 -0.27
CA ALA A 19 -5.92 2.98 -1.39
C ALA A 19 -6.45 4.41 -1.14
N CYS A 20 -7.68 4.56 -0.65
CA CYS A 20 -8.24 5.87 -0.29
C CYS A 20 -7.43 6.58 0.82
N TYR A 21 -6.99 5.85 1.84
CA TYR A 21 -6.15 6.43 2.89
C TYR A 21 -4.78 6.87 2.37
N LEU A 22 -4.15 6.07 1.52
CA LEU A 22 -2.92 6.46 0.85
C LEU A 22 -3.13 7.74 0.03
N ALA A 23 -4.19 7.82 -0.78
CA ALA A 23 -4.52 9.02 -1.55
C ALA A 23 -4.74 10.28 -0.68
N CYS A 24 -5.22 10.11 0.56
CA CYS A 24 -5.35 11.19 1.53
C CYS A 24 -4.04 11.51 2.28
N GLY A 25 -2.92 10.88 1.95
CA GLY A 25 -1.64 11.03 2.66
C GLY A 25 -1.63 10.39 4.05
N ARG A 26 -2.49 9.40 4.29
CA ARG A 26 -2.54 8.70 5.59
C ARG A 26 -1.73 7.41 5.48
N PRO A 27 -0.65 7.24 6.27
CA PRO A 27 0.11 5.99 6.27
C PRO A 27 -0.77 4.78 6.59
N VAL A 28 -0.54 3.66 5.91
CA VAL A 28 -1.33 2.44 6.07
C VAL A 28 -0.45 1.29 6.54
N ILE A 29 -0.90 0.59 7.58
CA ILE A 29 -0.36 -0.69 8.02
C ILE A 29 -1.42 -1.75 7.69
N THR A 30 -1.08 -2.73 6.85
CA THR A 30 -2.05 -3.76 6.43
C THR A 30 -1.40 -5.14 6.27
N GLN A 31 -2.20 -6.18 6.48
CA GLN A 31 -1.75 -7.58 6.45
C GLN A 31 -1.17 -7.88 5.08
N ASP A 32 0.03 -8.45 5.04
CA ASP A 32 0.66 -8.85 3.80
C ASP A 32 -0.11 -9.98 3.13
N THR A 33 -0.58 -9.72 1.92
CA THR A 33 -1.24 -10.68 1.03
C THR A 33 -0.40 -10.93 -0.22
N GLY A 34 0.88 -10.52 -0.24
CA GLY A 34 1.75 -10.57 -1.41
C GLY A 34 1.79 -9.26 -2.22
N PHE A 35 0.98 -8.26 -1.87
CA PHE A 35 1.01 -6.94 -2.54
C PHE A 35 2.37 -6.24 -2.39
N SER A 36 3.14 -6.59 -1.35
CA SER A 36 4.47 -6.06 -1.08
C SER A 36 5.50 -6.38 -2.17
N THR A 37 5.18 -7.29 -3.09
CA THR A 37 6.01 -7.62 -4.26
C THR A 37 5.84 -6.64 -5.43
N VAL A 38 4.75 -5.88 -5.45
CA VAL A 38 4.37 -4.97 -6.55
C VAL A 38 4.22 -3.51 -6.09
N LEU A 39 3.89 -3.29 -4.83
CA LEU A 39 3.78 -1.95 -4.23
C LEU A 39 5.00 -1.66 -3.35
N PRO A 40 5.52 -0.42 -3.36
CA PRO A 40 6.57 -0.01 -2.45
C PRO A 40 6.06 -0.08 -1.00
N THR A 41 6.92 -0.58 -0.11
CA THR A 41 6.62 -0.71 1.33
C THR A 41 7.80 -0.22 2.16
N GLY A 42 7.56 0.03 3.45
CA GLY A 42 8.56 0.55 4.39
C GLY A 42 8.48 2.07 4.58
N GLU A 43 7.82 2.79 3.67
CA GLU A 43 7.51 4.21 3.83
C GLU A 43 6.08 4.51 3.39
N GLY A 44 5.21 4.96 4.31
CA GLY A 44 3.83 5.34 4.01
C GLY A 44 2.88 4.15 3.81
N LEU A 45 3.40 3.00 3.35
CA LEU A 45 2.71 1.72 3.33
C LEU A 45 3.58 0.66 4.01
N PHE A 46 3.00 -0.07 4.96
CA PHE A 46 3.67 -1.13 5.71
C PHE A 46 2.87 -2.43 5.61
N ALA A 47 3.55 -3.48 5.17
CA ALA A 47 3.03 -4.82 5.17
C ALA A 47 3.42 -5.50 6.50
N PHE A 48 2.47 -6.16 7.16
CA PHE A 48 2.76 -6.93 8.36
C PHE A 48 2.46 -8.42 8.17
N ARG A 49 3.28 -9.26 8.79
CA ARG A 49 3.05 -10.71 8.96
C ARG A 49 3.03 -11.10 10.44
N THR A 50 3.67 -10.30 11.28
CA THR A 50 3.79 -10.51 12.72
C THR A 50 3.33 -9.26 13.49
N MET A 51 3.20 -9.41 14.81
CA MET A 51 2.91 -8.27 15.68
C MET A 51 4.08 -7.28 15.72
N ASP A 52 5.32 -7.77 15.69
CA ASP A 52 6.52 -6.93 15.74
C ASP A 52 6.60 -6.00 14.52
N ASP A 53 6.17 -6.47 13.34
CA ASP A 53 6.07 -5.62 12.15
C ASP A 53 5.14 -4.42 12.37
N ILE A 54 4.03 -4.62 13.09
CA ILE A 54 3.06 -3.56 13.39
C ILE A 54 3.68 -2.54 14.35
N VAL A 55 4.33 -3.01 15.42
CA VAL A 55 4.98 -2.14 16.41
C VAL A 55 6.06 -1.30 15.73
N ASN A 56 6.93 -1.94 14.95
CA ASN A 56 8.00 -1.25 14.21
C ASN A 56 7.44 -0.23 13.21
N ALA A 57 6.35 -0.55 12.52
CA ALA A 57 5.70 0.37 11.59
C ALA A 57 5.08 1.58 12.31
N ILE A 58 4.45 1.38 13.48
CA ILE A 58 3.92 2.47 14.31
C ILE A 58 5.05 3.38 14.78
N ASP A 59 6.16 2.82 15.25
CA ASP A 59 7.32 3.59 15.71
C ASP A 59 7.94 4.39 14.58
N ALA A 60 8.10 3.80 13.39
CA ALA A 60 8.59 4.51 12.20
C ALA A 60 7.67 5.68 11.80
N ILE A 61 6.35 5.44 11.77
CA ILE A 61 5.35 6.48 11.46
C ILE A 61 5.39 7.61 12.47
N ASN A 62 5.54 7.31 13.76
CA ASN A 62 5.58 8.33 14.81
C ASN A 62 6.89 9.13 14.78
N LEU A 63 8.00 8.50 14.37
CA LEU A 63 9.31 9.17 14.29
C LEU A 63 9.34 10.25 13.21
N ASP A 64 8.71 10.01 12.06
CA ASP A 64 8.62 10.99 10.95
C ASP A 64 7.29 10.86 10.18
N TYR A 65 6.22 11.31 10.82
CA TYR A 65 4.88 11.24 10.23
C TYR A 65 4.77 12.01 8.91
N GLU A 66 5.44 13.16 8.83
CA GLU A 66 5.42 14.02 7.65
C GLU A 66 6.04 13.33 6.43
N LYS A 67 7.17 12.65 6.60
CA LYS A 67 7.75 11.81 5.55
C LYS A 67 6.80 10.70 5.14
N HIS A 68 6.24 9.96 6.09
CA HIS A 68 5.35 8.86 5.79
C HIS A 68 4.03 9.30 5.16
N SER A 69 3.52 10.48 5.52
CA SER A 69 2.33 11.10 4.93
C SER A 69 2.56 11.44 3.45
N ARG A 70 3.69 12.07 3.14
CA ARG A 70 4.09 12.35 1.74
C ARG A 70 4.29 11.07 0.94
N ALA A 71 4.98 10.08 1.51
CA ALA A 71 5.17 8.78 0.87
C ALA A 71 3.84 8.07 0.60
N ALA A 72 2.92 8.06 1.59
CA ALA A 72 1.59 7.48 1.43
C ALA A 72 0.83 8.13 0.26
N ARG A 73 0.87 9.46 0.18
CA ARG A 73 0.25 10.20 -0.92
C ARG A 73 0.86 9.87 -2.27
N ALA A 74 2.19 9.83 -2.35
CA ALA A 74 2.91 9.47 -3.58
C ALA A 74 2.52 8.07 -4.07
N ILE A 75 2.43 7.08 -3.17
CA ILE A 75 1.97 5.73 -3.51
C ILE A 75 0.53 5.76 -4.05
N GLY A 76 -0.36 6.52 -3.42
CA GLY A 76 -1.73 6.73 -3.90
C GLY A 76 -1.78 7.27 -5.33
N GLU A 77 -0.96 8.30 -5.62
CA GLU A 77 -0.91 8.96 -6.91
C GLU A 77 -0.25 8.12 -8.02
N GLU A 78 0.77 7.33 -7.68
CA GLU A 78 1.52 6.54 -8.64
C GLU A 78 0.85 5.19 -8.97
N TYR A 79 0.26 4.52 -7.98
CA TYR A 79 -0.21 3.13 -8.15
C TYR A 79 -1.73 2.99 -8.20
N PHE A 80 -2.49 3.97 -7.69
CA PHE A 80 -3.96 3.84 -7.55
C PHE A 80 -4.76 4.94 -8.23
N LYS A 81 -4.11 6.00 -8.72
CA LYS A 81 -4.79 7.07 -9.44
C LYS A 81 -5.31 6.55 -10.78
N ALA A 82 -6.60 6.79 -11.04
CA ALA A 82 -7.29 6.27 -12.22
C ALA A 82 -6.60 6.66 -13.53
N GLU A 83 -6.18 7.91 -13.66
CA GLU A 83 -5.49 8.39 -14.86
C GLU A 83 -4.16 7.67 -15.08
N THR A 84 -3.41 7.38 -14.03
CA THR A 84 -2.13 6.67 -14.10
C THR A 84 -2.34 5.21 -14.53
N VAL A 85 -3.24 4.51 -13.84
CA VAL A 85 -3.52 3.09 -14.09
C VAL A 85 -4.15 2.88 -15.47
N LEU A 86 -5.13 3.72 -15.84
CA LEU A 86 -5.79 3.61 -17.13
C LEU A 86 -4.85 3.93 -18.28
N ALA A 87 -4.00 4.94 -18.15
CA ALA A 87 -3.01 5.25 -19.18
C ALA A 87 -2.05 4.08 -19.42
N GLN A 88 -1.58 3.44 -18.33
CA GLN A 88 -0.71 2.26 -18.45
C GLN A 88 -1.44 1.08 -19.08
N LEU A 89 -2.69 0.80 -18.67
CA LEU A 89 -3.50 -0.27 -19.25
C LEU A 89 -3.73 -0.08 -20.75
N LEU A 90 -4.05 1.14 -21.18
CA LEU A 90 -4.25 1.47 -22.59
C LEU A 90 -2.97 1.26 -23.39
N LYS A 91 -1.83 1.72 -22.86
CA LYS A 91 -0.52 1.52 -23.46
C LYS A 91 -0.17 0.03 -23.62
N ASP A 92 -0.48 -0.79 -22.62
CA ASP A 92 -0.23 -2.24 -22.65
C ASP A 92 -1.14 -2.96 -23.67
N LEU A 93 -2.31 -2.40 -23.95
CA LEU A 93 -3.21 -2.86 -25.01
C LEU A 93 -2.86 -2.32 -26.41
N GLY A 94 -1.86 -1.43 -26.51
CA GLY A 94 -1.39 -0.85 -27.77
C GLY A 94 -2.16 0.39 -28.23
N PHE A 95 -2.84 1.10 -27.32
CA PHE A 95 -3.46 2.40 -27.57
C PHE A 95 -2.53 3.57 -27.23
#